data_AF-A0A7C4LLI7-F1
#
_entry.id   AF-A0A7C4LLI7-F1
#
_cell.length_a   1.000
_cell.length_b   1.000
_cell.length_c   1.000
_cell.angle_alpha   90.00
_cell.angle_beta   90.00
_cell.angle_gamma   90.00
#
_symmetry.space_group_name_H-M   'P 1'
#
loop_
_entity.id
_entity.type
_entity.pdbx_description
1 polymer ?
#
loop_
_entity_poly.entity_id
_entity_poly.type
_entity_poly.pdbx_seq_one_letter_code
_entity_poly.pdbx_strand_id
1 'polypeptide(L)'
;MAVEVTCGHCQGDILIESLAATITCPLCGSLLELPDLEAAIDQPTDSPPQTPPAANDDATVIDVPAFGGAPLPQGAAPRSADPTEVLPVMEPFPAVITAPAPEAVTTAPAVAVAAPPRSPRPAAGPALEASPQQAGLFPETVPWNWFVLAISYASAVTMVLLYLWLTAGSRRQHALESLPDLVPEVHNGQVAMKVPPPQVDVAPGHVLRLGESQRFGSVKVTPLKITRGPLRFVHASGDKRARREPTQAVLKLWLRFDNVSRDQRFTPLDRTLVFKRIFRDRVFTNNFLCAVEQRREDGQLFYVYDMPEFSEFLIVGQDLGQRIGPGETWETFIPSEEGITEVRGEWVWRVQFRKGYHPRSGRGVTTLVDVRFHPDDIIDDA
;
A
#
# COMPACT_ATOMS: atom_id res chain seq x y z
N MET A 1 35.40 -4.10 -3.00
CA MET A 1 34.15 -3.37 -3.28
C MET A 1 33.04 -4.29 -2.81
N ALA A 2 32.13 -3.82 -1.96
CA ALA A 2 31.01 -4.65 -1.52
C ALA A 2 29.95 -4.69 -2.63
N VAL A 3 29.45 -5.88 -2.94
CA VAL A 3 28.37 -6.08 -3.92
C VAL A 3 27.13 -6.52 -3.15
N GLU A 4 26.02 -5.82 -3.38
CA GLU A 4 24.73 -6.17 -2.79
C GLU A 4 24.04 -7.20 -3.68
N VAL A 5 23.71 -8.35 -3.10
CA VAL A 5 23.08 -9.46 -3.81
C VAL A 5 21.87 -9.95 -3.03
N THR A 6 20.71 -9.99 -3.68
CA THR A 6 19.48 -10.48 -3.08
C THR A 6 19.40 -12.00 -3.19
N CYS A 7 19.18 -12.69 -2.08
CA CYS A 7 19.03 -14.14 -2.09
C CYS A 7 17.77 -14.58 -2.86
N GLY A 8 17.93 -15.39 -3.92
CA GLY A 8 16.80 -15.89 -4.70
C GLY A 8 15.80 -16.77 -3.94
N HIS A 9 16.19 -17.32 -2.78
CA HIS A 9 15.33 -18.18 -1.96
C HIS A 9 14.53 -17.41 -0.90
N CYS A 10 15.19 -16.57 -0.09
CA CYS A 10 14.53 -15.85 1.01
C CYS A 10 14.32 -14.35 0.76
N GLN A 11 14.79 -13.82 -0.38
CA GLN A 11 14.72 -12.40 -0.75
C GLN A 11 15.34 -11.43 0.27
N GLY A 12 16.27 -11.91 1.09
CA GLY A 12 17.06 -11.04 1.95
C GLY A 12 18.23 -10.47 1.18
N ASP A 13 18.49 -9.17 1.37
CA ASP A 13 19.65 -8.48 0.82
C ASP A 13 20.90 -8.85 1.62
N ILE A 14 21.95 -9.23 0.90
CA ILE A 14 23.23 -9.67 1.48
C ILE A 14 24.32 -8.78 0.93
N LEU A 15 25.11 -8.19 1.82
CA LEU A 15 26.34 -7.49 1.44
C LEU A 15 27.48 -8.50 1.38
N ILE A 16 28.07 -8.67 0.19
CA ILE A 16 29.19 -9.60 -0.02
C ILE A 16 30.48 -8.80 -0.17
N GLU A 17 31.41 -8.99 0.76
CA GLU A 17 32.72 -8.32 0.74
C GLU A 17 33.80 -9.11 -0.01
N SER A 18 33.57 -10.41 -0.23
CA SER A 18 34.51 -11.35 -0.84
C SER A 18 33.83 -12.10 -1.99
N LEU A 19 34.39 -11.97 -3.20
CA LEU A 19 33.96 -12.69 -4.39
C LEU A 19 34.45 -14.15 -4.32
N ALA A 20 33.81 -14.97 -3.48
CA ALA A 20 33.92 -16.41 -3.56
C ALA A 20 32.83 -16.94 -4.51
N ALA A 21 33.16 -17.94 -5.34
CA ALA A 21 32.25 -18.51 -6.34
C ALA A 21 30.96 -19.12 -5.75
N THR A 22 30.94 -19.36 -4.44
CA THR A 22 29.80 -19.98 -3.76
C THR A 22 29.68 -19.43 -2.35
N ILE A 23 28.53 -18.82 -2.04
CA ILE A 23 28.27 -18.20 -0.73
C ILE A 23 26.95 -18.74 -0.19
N THR A 24 26.93 -19.15 1.08
CA THR A 24 25.69 -19.54 1.77
C THR A 24 24.97 -18.30 2.29
N CYS A 25 23.68 -18.19 2.00
CA CYS A 25 22.84 -17.12 2.55
C CYS A 25 22.80 -17.20 4.09
N PRO A 26 23.17 -16.14 4.83
CA PRO A 26 23.16 -16.15 6.29
C PRO A 26 21.75 -16.18 6.89
N LEU A 27 20.72 -15.83 6.10
CA LEU A 27 19.33 -15.76 6.56
C LEU A 27 18.59 -17.09 6.42
N CYS A 28 18.90 -17.89 5.40
CA CYS A 28 18.17 -19.14 5.12
C CYS A 28 19.05 -20.38 4.86
N GLY A 29 20.38 -20.22 4.79
CA GLY A 29 21.31 -21.31 4.55
C GLY A 29 21.37 -21.82 3.10
N SER A 30 20.64 -21.23 2.16
CA SER A 30 20.69 -21.67 0.75
C SER A 30 22.04 -21.31 0.12
N LEU A 31 22.56 -22.21 -0.72
CA LEU A 31 23.74 -21.97 -1.55
C LEU A 31 23.39 -20.98 -2.67
N LEU A 32 24.17 -19.90 -2.83
CA LEU A 32 24.06 -18.95 -3.94
C LEU A 32 25.24 -19.15 -4.88
N GLU A 33 24.94 -19.48 -6.14
CA GLU A 33 25.92 -19.45 -7.24
C GLU A 33 25.88 -18.04 -7.86
N LEU A 34 26.98 -17.30 -7.71
CA LEU A 34 27.14 -16.02 -8.37
C LEU A 34 27.54 -16.29 -9.83
N PRO A 35 26.93 -15.62 -10.83
CA PRO A 35 27.39 -15.71 -12.20
C PRO A 35 28.85 -15.23 -12.28
N ASP A 36 29.69 -15.95 -13.01
CA ASP A 36 31.12 -15.64 -13.21
C ASP A 36 31.29 -14.19 -13.69
N LEU A 37 31.58 -13.28 -12.76
CA LEU A 37 31.69 -11.84 -13.04
C LEU A 37 32.96 -11.51 -13.83
N GLU A 38 33.95 -12.41 -13.87
CA GLU A 38 35.17 -12.24 -14.65
C GLU A 38 34.92 -12.18 -16.17
N ALA A 39 33.84 -12.80 -16.66
CA ALA A 39 33.53 -12.77 -18.10
C ALA A 39 32.89 -11.45 -18.58
N ALA A 40 32.45 -10.58 -17.66
CA ALA A 40 31.71 -9.36 -18.00
C ALA A 40 32.58 -8.09 -18.05
N ILE A 41 33.85 -8.15 -17.61
CA ILE A 41 34.70 -6.96 -17.47
C ILE A 41 35.58 -6.73 -18.73
N ASP A 42 35.75 -7.72 -19.61
CA ASP A 42 36.69 -7.67 -20.75
C ASP A 42 36.08 -7.48 -22.15
N GLN A 43 34.81 -7.06 -22.28
CA GLN A 43 34.27 -6.68 -23.59
C GLN A 43 34.27 -5.15 -23.79
N PRO A 44 35.22 -4.58 -24.55
CA PRO A 44 35.15 -3.20 -24.99
C PRO A 44 33.99 -3.03 -25.99
N THR A 45 32.98 -2.25 -25.59
CA THR A 45 31.84 -1.91 -26.43
C THR A 45 32.25 -0.90 -27.50
N ASP A 46 32.81 -1.38 -28.60
CA ASP A 46 33.17 -0.58 -29.77
C ASP A 46 31.95 -0.46 -30.69
N SER A 47 31.07 0.49 -30.39
CA SER A 47 29.97 0.88 -31.30
C SER A 47 30.16 2.33 -31.74
N PRO A 48 30.35 2.61 -33.04
CA PRO A 48 30.51 3.97 -33.54
C PRO A 48 29.19 4.75 -33.41
N PRO A 49 29.27 6.08 -33.19
CA PRO A 49 28.10 6.93 -33.01
C PRO A 49 27.28 7.00 -34.31
N GLN A 50 25.99 6.65 -34.22
CA GLN A 50 25.04 6.86 -35.31
C GLN A 50 24.63 8.32 -35.39
N THR A 51 24.88 8.93 -36.55
CA THR A 51 24.44 10.27 -36.92
C THR A 51 22.91 10.31 -37.05
N PRO A 52 22.21 11.28 -36.41
CA PRO A 52 20.77 11.45 -36.59
C PRO A 52 20.43 11.97 -38.00
N PRO A 53 19.29 11.55 -38.60
CA PRO A 53 18.83 12.09 -39.87
C PRO A 53 18.31 13.52 -39.73
N ALA A 54 18.67 14.36 -40.70
CA ALA A 54 18.25 15.74 -40.83
C ALA A 54 16.72 15.87 -40.89
N ALA A 55 16.15 16.63 -39.96
CA ALA A 55 14.77 17.10 -40.01
C ALA A 55 14.78 18.57 -40.46
N ASN A 56 13.90 18.86 -41.42
CA ASN A 56 13.77 20.15 -42.10
C ASN A 56 13.50 21.32 -41.15
N ASP A 57 14.25 22.39 -41.38
CA ASP A 57 14.04 23.73 -40.81
C ASP A 57 12.80 24.39 -41.43
N ASP A 58 11.80 24.70 -40.60
CA ASP A 58 10.96 25.88 -40.78
C ASP A 58 10.59 26.39 -39.38
N ALA A 59 11.41 27.30 -38.86
CA ALA A 59 11.14 27.98 -37.60
C ALA A 59 11.62 29.44 -37.67
N THR A 60 10.65 30.30 -37.40
CA THR A 60 10.66 31.75 -37.50
C THR A 60 11.56 32.35 -36.41
N VAL A 61 12.39 33.31 -36.81
CA VAL A 61 13.25 34.10 -35.94
C VAL A 61 12.39 35.01 -35.05
N ILE A 62 12.46 34.83 -33.72
CA ILE A 62 12.00 35.80 -32.74
C ILE A 62 13.25 36.35 -32.03
N ASP A 63 13.51 37.62 -32.27
CA ASP A 63 14.55 38.44 -31.63
C ASP A 63 14.21 38.65 -30.15
N VAL A 64 15.13 38.32 -29.25
CA VAL A 64 15.06 38.69 -27.82
C VAL A 64 16.25 39.61 -27.52
N PRO A 65 16.02 40.86 -27.10
CA PRO A 65 17.10 41.81 -26.87
C PRO A 65 17.89 41.49 -25.59
N ALA A 66 19.21 41.69 -25.71
CA ALA A 66 20.21 41.53 -24.68
C ALA A 66 19.94 42.42 -23.45
N PHE A 67 19.80 41.80 -22.27
CA PHE A 67 19.88 42.51 -20.99
C PHE A 67 21.34 42.60 -20.55
N GLY A 68 21.81 43.85 -20.48
CA GLY A 68 23.15 44.20 -20.04
C GLY A 68 23.41 43.83 -18.59
N GLY A 69 24.61 43.30 -18.36
CA GLY A 69 25.15 43.05 -17.03
C GLY A 69 25.44 44.35 -16.28
N ALA A 70 24.96 44.41 -15.04
CA ALA A 70 25.42 45.37 -14.04
C ALA A 70 26.33 44.64 -13.03
N PRO A 71 27.44 45.27 -12.59
CA PRO A 71 28.42 44.64 -11.73
C PRO A 71 27.97 44.56 -10.27
N LEU A 72 28.33 43.45 -9.62
CA LEU A 72 28.14 43.19 -8.19
C LEU A 72 29.02 44.14 -7.34
N PRO A 73 28.48 44.78 -6.28
CA PRO A 73 29.31 45.49 -5.31
C PRO A 73 29.96 44.51 -4.32
N GLN A 74 31.29 44.57 -4.25
CA GLN A 74 32.10 44.03 -3.17
C GLN A 74 31.98 44.92 -1.92
N GLY A 75 31.91 44.29 -0.74
CA GLY A 75 32.34 44.92 0.51
C GLY A 75 31.31 44.96 1.63
N ALA A 76 31.36 43.98 2.53
CA ALA A 76 31.05 44.20 3.95
C ALA A 76 31.75 43.13 4.80
N ALA A 77 32.64 43.60 5.67
CA ALA A 77 33.42 42.81 6.62
C ALA A 77 32.54 42.14 7.70
N PRO A 78 32.99 41.02 8.31
CA PRO A 78 32.30 40.42 9.44
C PRO A 78 32.55 41.24 10.71
N ARG A 79 31.46 41.67 11.37
CA ARG A 79 31.50 42.17 12.75
C ARG A 79 31.47 40.97 13.70
N SER A 80 32.53 40.83 14.50
CA SER A 80 32.53 40.03 15.73
C SER A 80 31.40 40.50 16.65
N ALA A 81 30.54 39.56 17.05
CA ALA A 81 29.68 39.72 18.22
C ALA A 81 30.01 38.59 19.20
N ASP A 82 30.30 39.04 20.41
CA ASP A 82 30.72 38.36 21.63
C ASP A 82 29.62 37.41 22.16
N PRO A 83 29.91 36.18 22.61
CA PRO A 83 28.93 35.33 23.27
C PRO A 83 28.96 35.54 24.79
N THR A 84 27.99 36.27 25.33
CA THR A 84 27.71 36.20 26.78
C THR A 84 26.74 35.04 27.03
N GLU A 85 27.33 33.92 27.39
CA GLU A 85 26.72 32.69 27.88
C GLU A 85 26.12 32.93 29.27
N VAL A 86 24.79 32.90 29.38
CA VAL A 86 24.08 32.84 30.67
C VAL A 86 23.30 31.53 30.70
N LEU A 87 23.86 30.54 31.41
CA LEU A 87 23.22 29.27 31.72
C LEU A 87 22.11 29.49 32.76
N PRO A 88 20.85 29.06 32.52
CA PRO A 88 19.88 28.90 33.58
C PRO A 88 20.13 27.59 34.35
N VAL A 89 20.17 27.75 35.67
CA VAL A 89 20.25 26.72 36.70
C VAL A 89 19.09 25.72 36.56
N MET A 90 19.43 24.44 36.44
CA MET A 90 18.50 23.30 36.51
C MET A 90 18.05 23.08 37.96
N GLU A 91 16.75 23.18 38.20
CA GLU A 91 16.11 22.68 39.42
C GLU A 91 15.83 21.16 39.32
N PRO A 92 15.99 20.39 40.41
CA PRO A 92 15.79 18.94 40.42
C PRO A 92 14.30 18.57 40.55
N PHE A 93 13.79 17.78 39.60
CA PHE A 93 12.49 17.11 39.72
C PHE A 93 12.59 15.86 40.63
N PRO A 94 11.62 15.65 41.54
CA PRO A 94 11.62 14.48 42.41
C PRO A 94 10.94 13.25 41.79
N ALA A 95 11.53 12.10 42.17
CA ALA A 95 10.93 10.81 42.49
C ALA A 95 10.11 10.05 41.43
N VAL A 96 10.76 8.99 40.93
CA VAL A 96 10.22 7.77 40.32
C VAL A 96 9.06 7.19 41.16
N ILE A 97 7.88 7.07 40.55
CA ILE A 97 6.78 6.26 41.07
C ILE A 97 6.93 4.85 40.48
N THR A 98 7.27 3.92 41.36
CA THR A 98 7.33 2.48 41.14
C THR A 98 5.92 1.93 40.86
N ALA A 99 5.69 1.36 39.69
CA ALA A 99 4.49 0.61 39.38
C ALA A 99 4.61 -0.83 39.92
N PRO A 100 3.60 -1.36 40.63
CA PRO A 100 3.63 -2.73 41.14
C PRO A 100 3.30 -3.76 40.05
N ALA A 101 3.91 -4.94 40.22
CA ALA A 101 3.79 -6.13 39.39
C ALA A 101 2.35 -6.65 39.26
N PRO A 102 1.96 -7.25 38.12
CA PRO A 102 0.68 -7.91 37.99
C PRO A 102 0.68 -9.28 38.67
N GLU A 103 -0.32 -9.48 39.54
CA GLU A 103 -0.66 -10.74 40.19
C GLU A 103 -1.03 -11.84 39.18
N ALA A 104 -0.61 -13.06 39.52
CA ALA A 104 -0.86 -14.27 38.76
C ALA A 104 -2.36 -14.63 38.76
N VAL A 105 -2.94 -14.72 37.56
CA VAL A 105 -4.30 -15.22 37.36
C VAL A 105 -4.31 -16.74 37.57
N THR A 106 -5.12 -17.13 38.55
CA THR A 106 -5.44 -18.52 38.93
C THR A 106 -6.18 -19.22 37.79
N THR A 107 -5.68 -20.40 37.41
CA THR A 107 -6.27 -21.33 36.45
C THR A 107 -7.49 -22.04 37.04
N ALA A 108 -8.64 -21.94 36.36
CA ALA A 108 -9.83 -22.75 36.62
C ALA A 108 -9.88 -23.97 35.67
N PRO A 109 -10.47 -25.10 36.08
CA PRO A 109 -10.30 -26.39 35.43
C PRO A 109 -11.26 -26.62 34.25
N ALA A 110 -10.78 -27.46 33.33
CA ALA A 110 -11.45 -27.91 32.11
C ALA A 110 -12.80 -28.59 32.39
N VAL A 111 -13.84 -28.10 31.71
CA VAL A 111 -15.14 -28.77 31.60
C VAL A 111 -15.02 -29.88 30.56
N ALA A 112 -15.20 -31.12 31.00
CA ALA A 112 -15.26 -32.31 30.17
C ALA A 112 -16.47 -32.26 29.22
N VAL A 113 -16.20 -32.31 27.92
CA VAL A 113 -17.22 -32.47 26.88
C VAL A 113 -17.69 -33.91 26.87
N ALA A 114 -18.94 -34.10 27.30
CA ALA A 114 -19.65 -35.37 27.22
C ALA A 114 -19.93 -35.74 25.75
N ALA A 115 -19.54 -36.96 25.37
CA ALA A 115 -19.79 -37.54 24.06
C ALA A 115 -21.30 -37.85 23.86
N PRO A 116 -21.83 -37.71 22.63
CA PRO A 116 -23.22 -38.08 22.33
C PRO A 116 -23.40 -39.61 22.26
N PRO A 117 -24.60 -40.13 22.59
CA PRO A 117 -24.87 -41.56 22.64
C PRO A 117 -24.92 -42.20 21.25
N ARG A 118 -24.32 -43.40 21.17
CA ARG A 118 -24.34 -44.31 20.02
C ARG A 118 -25.77 -44.82 19.76
N SER A 119 -26.23 -44.69 18.52
CA SER A 119 -27.45 -45.31 18.03
C SER A 119 -27.36 -46.85 18.08
N PRO A 120 -28.45 -47.55 18.44
CA PRO A 120 -28.48 -49.00 18.51
C PRO A 120 -28.52 -49.65 17.12
N ARG A 121 -27.73 -50.71 16.98
CA ARG A 121 -27.63 -51.65 15.87
C ARG A 121 -28.88 -52.54 15.83
N PRO A 122 -29.64 -52.63 14.72
CA PRO A 122 -30.68 -53.62 14.59
C PRO A 122 -30.09 -54.99 14.25
N ALA A 123 -30.53 -56.00 15.00
CA ALA A 123 -30.20 -57.40 14.82
C ALA A 123 -30.90 -57.99 13.58
N ALA A 124 -30.25 -59.02 13.04
CA ALA A 124 -30.70 -59.83 11.94
C ALA A 124 -32.00 -60.60 12.23
N GLY A 125 -32.85 -60.69 11.20
CA GLY A 125 -33.65 -61.86 10.80
C GLY A 125 -34.66 -62.46 11.78
N PRO A 126 -35.90 -62.70 11.31
CA PRO A 126 -36.10 -64.03 10.73
C PRO A 126 -36.69 -64.01 9.32
N ALA A 127 -36.44 -65.12 8.67
CA ALA A 127 -36.80 -65.45 7.30
C ALA A 127 -38.27 -65.85 7.16
N LEU A 128 -38.69 -65.80 5.88
CA LEU A 128 -39.83 -66.47 5.24
C LEU A 128 -41.22 -65.88 5.52
N GLU A 129 -41.77 -65.23 4.50
CA GLU A 129 -42.96 -65.80 3.82
C GLU A 129 -43.11 -65.20 2.42
N ALA A 130 -43.19 -66.09 1.44
CA ALA A 130 -43.41 -65.78 0.04
C ALA A 130 -44.91 -65.85 -0.27
N SER A 131 -45.50 -64.76 -0.76
CA SER A 131 -46.78 -64.70 -1.49
C SER A 131 -47.18 -63.24 -1.79
N PRO A 132 -48.04 -62.98 -2.79
CA PRO A 132 -47.87 -63.24 -4.22
C PRO A 132 -47.68 -61.91 -4.98
N GLN A 133 -47.17 -62.01 -6.20
CA GLN A 133 -47.15 -60.94 -7.19
C GLN A 133 -48.54 -60.30 -7.33
N GLN A 134 -48.70 -59.06 -6.86
CA GLN A 134 -49.70 -58.14 -7.40
C GLN A 134 -48.98 -57.11 -8.26
N ALA A 135 -48.94 -57.44 -9.55
CA ALA A 135 -48.67 -56.51 -10.64
C ALA A 135 -49.77 -55.42 -10.64
N GLY A 136 -49.56 -54.39 -9.84
CA GLY A 136 -50.26 -53.11 -9.95
C GLY A 136 -49.50 -52.22 -10.93
N LEU A 137 -49.82 -52.36 -12.21
CA LEU A 137 -49.50 -51.40 -13.27
C LEU A 137 -50.07 -50.03 -12.87
N PHE A 138 -49.33 -49.23 -12.10
CA PHE A 138 -49.47 -47.79 -12.21
C PHE A 138 -48.63 -47.39 -13.41
N PRO A 139 -49.22 -46.97 -14.54
CA PRO A 139 -48.47 -46.23 -15.55
C PRO A 139 -48.09 -44.91 -14.89
N GLU A 140 -46.95 -44.91 -14.20
CA GLU A 140 -46.31 -43.72 -13.63
C GLU A 140 -45.66 -42.91 -14.77
N THR A 141 -46.40 -42.76 -15.86
CA THR A 141 -46.03 -41.92 -16.99
C THR A 141 -46.44 -40.52 -16.62
N VAL A 142 -45.47 -39.74 -16.15
CA VAL A 142 -45.62 -38.30 -15.98
C VAL A 142 -46.24 -37.74 -17.27
N PRO A 143 -47.34 -36.96 -17.21
CA PRO A 143 -47.99 -36.49 -18.41
C PRO A 143 -46.98 -35.73 -19.25
N TRP A 144 -46.91 -36.04 -20.55
CA TRP A 144 -45.90 -35.50 -21.46
C TRP A 144 -45.72 -33.98 -21.35
N ASN A 145 -46.81 -33.25 -21.12
CA ASN A 145 -46.78 -31.80 -20.97
C ASN A 145 -45.97 -31.34 -19.74
N TRP A 146 -46.03 -32.07 -18.63
CA TRP A 146 -45.23 -31.77 -17.43
C TRP A 146 -43.75 -32.09 -17.65
N PHE A 147 -43.46 -33.16 -18.39
CA PHE A 147 -42.09 -33.51 -18.76
C PHE A 147 -41.48 -32.45 -19.69
N VAL A 148 -42.22 -32.02 -20.71
CA VAL A 148 -41.82 -30.92 -21.62
C VAL A 148 -41.63 -29.62 -20.84
N LEU A 149 -42.55 -29.27 -19.92
CA LEU A 149 -42.44 -28.09 -19.08
C LEU A 149 -41.17 -28.14 -18.22
N ALA A 150 -40.86 -29.29 -17.62
CA ALA A 150 -39.68 -29.48 -16.78
C ALA A 150 -38.37 -29.36 -17.58
N ILE A 151 -38.29 -29.95 -18.77
CA ILE A 151 -37.13 -29.80 -19.67
C ILE A 151 -36.96 -28.34 -20.11
N SER A 152 -38.06 -27.69 -20.49
CA SER A 152 -38.05 -26.28 -20.92
C SER A 152 -37.54 -25.38 -19.79
N TYR A 153 -38.05 -25.58 -18.57
CA TYR A 153 -37.63 -24.84 -17.40
C TYR A 153 -36.16 -25.10 -17.05
N ALA A 154 -35.73 -26.37 -17.05
CA ALA A 154 -34.35 -26.74 -16.78
C ALA A 154 -33.39 -26.10 -17.80
N SER A 155 -33.75 -26.10 -19.09
CA SER A 155 -32.95 -25.47 -20.16
C SER A 155 -32.89 -23.94 -20.02
N ALA A 156 -33.98 -23.29 -19.63
CA ALA A 156 -33.99 -21.86 -19.37
C ALA A 156 -33.11 -21.48 -18.18
N VAL A 157 -33.19 -22.23 -17.07
CA VAL A 157 -32.35 -22.02 -15.89
C VAL A 157 -30.88 -22.24 -16.21
N THR A 158 -30.53 -23.29 -16.96
CA THR A 158 -29.12 -23.52 -17.36
C THR A 158 -28.60 -22.44 -18.30
N MET A 159 -29.41 -21.93 -19.24
CA MET A 159 -29.02 -20.78 -20.07
C MET A 159 -28.80 -19.51 -19.23
N VAL A 160 -29.66 -19.23 -18.24
CA VAL A 160 -29.49 -18.09 -17.32
C VAL A 160 -28.23 -18.26 -16.49
N LEU A 161 -27.98 -19.45 -15.93
CA LEU A 161 -26.77 -19.73 -15.16
C LEU A 161 -25.50 -19.64 -16.03
N LEU A 162 -25.54 -20.13 -17.27
CA LEU A 162 -24.43 -20.02 -18.21
C LEU A 162 -24.17 -18.56 -18.59
N TYR A 163 -25.23 -17.79 -18.87
CA TYR A 163 -25.14 -16.36 -19.13
C TYR A 163 -24.56 -15.60 -17.92
N LEU A 164 -25.02 -15.90 -16.71
CA LEU A 164 -24.48 -15.33 -15.48
C LEU A 164 -23.03 -15.73 -15.26
N TRP A 165 -22.63 -16.97 -15.55
CA TRP A 165 -21.24 -17.42 -15.42
C TRP A 165 -20.31 -16.70 -16.41
N LEU A 166 -20.74 -16.60 -17.68
CA LEU A 166 -20.00 -15.89 -18.72
C LEU A 166 -19.89 -14.38 -18.43
N THR A 167 -20.95 -13.77 -17.89
CA THR A 167 -20.95 -12.34 -17.56
C THR A 167 -20.30 -12.04 -16.21
N ALA A 168 -20.38 -12.94 -15.22
CA ALA A 168 -19.70 -12.81 -13.94
C ALA A 168 -18.18 -12.91 -14.08
N GLY A 169 -17.69 -13.81 -14.95
CA GLY A 169 -16.26 -13.86 -15.31
C GLY A 169 -15.78 -12.66 -16.12
N SER A 170 -16.70 -11.94 -16.77
CA SER A 170 -16.42 -10.76 -17.60
C SER A 170 -16.57 -9.43 -16.85
N ARG A 171 -16.87 -9.44 -15.54
CA ARG A 171 -16.73 -8.24 -14.71
C ARG A 171 -15.25 -7.88 -14.64
N ARG A 172 -14.81 -7.05 -15.59
CA ARG A 172 -13.48 -6.46 -15.61
C ARG A 172 -13.27 -5.83 -14.23
N GLN A 173 -12.40 -6.44 -13.43
CA GLN A 173 -11.91 -5.81 -12.20
C GLN A 173 -11.42 -4.42 -12.61
N HIS A 174 -11.89 -3.37 -11.94
CA HIS A 174 -11.40 -2.03 -12.27
C HIS A 174 -9.88 -2.06 -12.15
N ALA A 175 -9.20 -1.45 -13.12
CA ALA A 175 -7.73 -1.49 -13.20
C ALA A 175 -7.02 -0.97 -11.94
N LEU A 176 -7.76 -0.29 -11.05
CA LEU A 176 -7.31 0.33 -9.81
C LEU A 176 -7.68 -0.44 -8.53
N GLU A 177 -8.42 -1.55 -8.64
CA GLU A 177 -8.80 -2.39 -7.48
C GLU A 177 -7.63 -3.23 -6.96
N SER A 178 -6.71 -3.58 -7.86
CA SER A 178 -5.53 -4.37 -7.54
C SER A 178 -4.36 -3.90 -8.38
N LEU A 179 -3.57 -3.01 -7.81
CA LEU A 179 -2.29 -2.61 -8.38
C LEU A 179 -1.20 -3.54 -7.83
N PRO A 180 -0.21 -3.92 -8.66
CA PRO A 180 0.98 -4.57 -8.15
C PRO A 180 1.67 -3.66 -7.13
N ASP A 181 2.46 -4.23 -6.22
CA ASP A 181 3.31 -3.44 -5.34
C ASP A 181 4.29 -2.57 -6.15
N LEU A 182 4.96 -1.62 -5.49
CA LEU A 182 5.91 -0.67 -6.09
C LEU A 182 7.18 -1.29 -6.68
N VAL A 183 7.26 -2.62 -6.74
CA VAL A 183 8.35 -3.33 -7.38
C VAL A 183 8.22 -3.11 -8.89
N PRO A 184 9.19 -2.44 -9.52
CA PRO A 184 9.11 -2.15 -10.94
C PRO A 184 9.07 -3.45 -11.73
N GLU A 185 8.02 -3.65 -12.52
CA GLU A 185 8.01 -4.68 -13.53
C GLU A 185 8.92 -4.20 -14.68
N VAL A 186 9.96 -4.97 -14.96
CA VAL A 186 10.83 -4.74 -16.12
C VAL A 186 10.09 -5.27 -17.34
N HIS A 187 9.57 -4.36 -18.17
CA HIS A 187 8.99 -4.72 -19.45
C HIS A 187 9.88 -4.17 -20.56
N ASN A 188 10.43 -5.07 -21.39
CA ASN A 188 11.32 -4.73 -22.50
C ASN A 188 12.55 -3.88 -22.08
N GLY A 189 13.15 -4.17 -20.92
CA GLY A 189 14.29 -3.42 -20.39
C GLY A 189 13.96 -2.04 -19.83
N GLN A 190 12.68 -1.64 -19.84
CA GLN A 190 12.20 -0.40 -19.23
C GLN A 190 11.44 -0.69 -17.94
N VAL A 191 11.84 -0.02 -16.86
CA VAL A 191 11.11 0.00 -15.59
C VAL A 191 9.84 0.83 -15.80
N ALA A 192 8.69 0.17 -15.90
CA ALA A 192 7.39 0.83 -16.08
C ALA A 192 6.52 0.60 -14.84
N MET A 193 6.45 1.60 -13.96
CA MET A 193 5.42 1.63 -12.93
C MET A 193 4.11 2.09 -13.57
N LYS A 194 3.04 1.30 -13.41
CA LYS A 194 1.71 1.69 -13.85
C LYS A 194 1.15 2.73 -12.89
N VAL A 195 1.36 4.02 -13.18
CA VAL A 195 0.76 5.13 -12.45
C VAL A 195 -0.52 5.53 -13.19
N PRO A 196 -1.70 5.30 -12.61
CA PRO A 196 -2.95 5.76 -13.18
C PRO A 196 -2.99 7.29 -13.25
N PRO A 197 -3.55 7.88 -14.32
CA PRO A 197 -3.74 9.30 -14.39
C PRO A 197 -4.69 9.78 -13.26
N PRO A 198 -4.47 10.98 -12.69
CA PRO A 198 -5.27 11.53 -11.59
C PRO A 198 -6.78 11.62 -11.89
N GLN A 199 -7.15 11.77 -13.17
CA GLN A 199 -8.52 11.95 -13.65
C GLN A 199 -9.32 10.65 -13.64
N VAL A 200 -8.64 9.50 -13.60
CA VAL A 200 -9.31 8.20 -13.60
C VAL A 200 -9.94 7.98 -12.25
N ASP A 201 -11.25 7.71 -12.27
CA ASP A 201 -12.00 7.37 -11.08
C ASP A 201 -11.62 6.02 -10.52
N VAL A 202 -11.55 5.96 -9.18
CA VAL A 202 -11.43 4.69 -8.46
C VAL A 202 -12.70 3.87 -8.65
N ALA A 203 -12.59 2.56 -8.40
CA ALA A 203 -13.72 1.66 -8.52
C ALA A 203 -14.88 2.06 -7.58
N PRO A 204 -16.13 1.70 -7.92
CA PRO A 204 -17.25 1.86 -7.00
C PRO A 204 -16.94 1.22 -5.64
N GLY A 205 -17.18 1.96 -4.55
CA GLY A 205 -16.85 1.52 -3.17
C GLY A 205 -15.41 1.81 -2.72
N HIS A 206 -14.58 2.45 -3.55
CA HIS A 206 -13.26 2.96 -3.16
C HIS A 206 -13.28 4.47 -2.83
N VAL A 207 -14.46 5.09 -2.89
CA VAL A 207 -14.67 6.46 -2.43
C VAL A 207 -15.20 6.38 -0.99
N LEU A 208 -14.50 7.01 -0.05
CA LEU A 208 -14.83 6.98 1.37
C LEU A 208 -15.05 8.40 1.91
N ARG A 209 -15.93 8.53 2.88
CA ARG A 209 -16.04 9.74 3.72
C ARG A 209 -15.29 9.56 5.04
N LEU A 210 -15.07 10.65 5.76
CA LEU A 210 -14.55 10.60 7.12
C LEU A 210 -15.52 9.82 8.03
N GLY A 211 -14.96 8.94 8.85
CA GLY A 211 -15.69 8.00 9.71
C GLY A 211 -16.20 6.74 9.00
N GLU A 212 -16.21 6.69 7.66
CA GLU A 212 -16.67 5.53 6.91
C GLU A 212 -15.59 4.45 6.87
N SER A 213 -15.96 3.21 7.13
CA SER A 213 -15.04 2.09 7.05
C SER A 213 -15.38 1.15 5.90
N GLN A 214 -14.38 0.78 5.11
CA GLN A 214 -14.55 -0.18 4.02
C GLN A 214 -13.45 -1.26 4.05
N ARG A 215 -13.83 -2.48 3.70
CA ARG A 215 -12.90 -3.61 3.60
C ARG A 215 -12.30 -3.71 2.21
N PHE A 216 -10.97 -3.79 2.17
CA PHE A 216 -10.18 -4.06 0.97
C PHE A 216 -9.29 -5.27 1.24
N GLY A 217 -9.62 -6.43 0.66
CA GLY A 217 -8.87 -7.67 0.87
C GLY A 217 -8.76 -8.06 2.36
N SER A 218 -7.53 -8.05 2.87
CA SER A 218 -7.15 -8.41 4.24
C SER A 218 -7.19 -7.24 5.23
N VAL A 219 -7.46 -6.01 4.77
CA VAL A 219 -7.50 -4.82 5.63
C VAL A 219 -8.85 -4.12 5.55
N LYS A 220 -9.30 -3.54 6.65
CA LYS A 220 -10.39 -2.58 6.70
C LYS A 220 -9.79 -1.20 6.97
N VAL A 221 -10.14 -0.23 6.14
CA VAL A 221 -9.60 1.14 6.20
C VAL A 221 -10.70 2.08 6.65
N THR A 222 -10.37 2.98 7.57
CA THR A 222 -11.28 4.02 8.08
C THR A 222 -10.54 5.37 8.09
N PRO A 223 -10.92 6.33 7.25
CA PRO A 223 -10.47 7.71 7.39
C PRO A 223 -11.07 8.31 8.66
N LEU A 224 -10.25 8.77 9.59
CA LEU A 224 -10.73 9.22 10.91
C LEU A 224 -11.08 10.69 10.90
N LYS A 225 -10.12 11.53 10.50
CA LYS A 225 -10.21 12.99 10.55
C LYS A 225 -9.12 13.61 9.68
N ILE A 226 -9.27 14.89 9.40
CA ILE A 226 -8.22 15.70 8.78
C ILE A 226 -7.81 16.77 9.77
N THR A 227 -6.51 16.88 10.02
CA THR A 227 -6.00 17.93 10.89
C THR A 227 -5.04 18.87 10.18
N ARG A 228 -4.90 20.10 10.68
CA ARG A 228 -3.97 21.10 10.15
C ARG A 228 -2.96 21.47 11.23
N GLY A 229 -1.68 21.27 10.94
CA GLY A 229 -0.62 21.62 11.88
C GLY A 229 0.77 21.36 11.34
N PRO A 230 1.82 21.89 12.00
CA PRO A 230 3.19 21.66 11.57
C PRO A 230 3.60 20.20 11.75
N LEU A 231 4.54 19.73 10.92
CA LEU A 231 5.24 18.47 11.12
C LEU A 231 6.43 18.70 12.05
N ARG A 232 6.60 17.78 13.00
CA ARG A 232 7.76 17.74 13.89
C ARG A 232 8.58 16.51 13.54
N PHE A 233 9.89 16.63 13.71
CA PHE A 233 10.84 15.61 13.33
C PHE A 233 11.66 15.15 14.52
N VAL A 234 11.98 13.86 14.53
CA VAL A 234 12.96 13.26 15.45
C VAL A 234 14.01 12.51 14.63
N HIS A 235 15.25 12.53 15.10
CA HIS A 235 16.31 11.78 14.45
C HIS A 235 16.13 10.27 14.68
N ALA A 236 16.33 9.46 13.64
CA ALA A 236 16.08 8.02 13.67
C ALA A 236 16.95 7.27 14.69
N SER A 237 18.16 7.78 15.00
CA SER A 237 19.02 7.21 16.06
C SER A 237 18.59 7.60 17.49
N GLY A 238 17.61 8.48 17.64
CA GLY A 238 17.24 9.05 18.94
C GLY A 238 18.18 10.15 19.45
N ASP A 239 19.13 10.62 18.63
CA ASP A 239 19.98 11.75 18.99
C ASP A 239 19.15 13.03 19.15
N LYS A 240 19.12 13.57 20.36
CA LYS A 240 18.40 14.81 20.71
C LYS A 240 19.10 16.08 20.22
N ARG A 241 20.36 15.97 19.79
CA ARG A 241 21.16 17.09 19.25
C ARG A 241 20.87 17.32 17.77
N ALA A 242 20.62 16.25 17.02
CA ALA A 242 20.15 16.33 15.65
C ALA A 242 18.69 16.83 15.65
N ARG A 243 18.49 18.10 15.33
CA ARG A 243 17.18 18.74 15.23
C ARG A 243 16.92 19.19 13.81
N ARG A 244 15.68 19.03 13.37
CA ARG A 244 15.15 19.60 12.13
C ARG A 244 14.01 20.54 12.49
N GLU A 245 13.98 21.69 11.83
CA GLU A 245 12.95 22.69 12.07
C GLU A 245 11.56 22.14 11.72
N PRO A 246 10.52 22.48 12.50
CA PRO A 246 9.15 22.17 12.13
C PRO A 246 8.77 22.81 10.79
N THR A 247 7.92 22.14 10.02
CA THR A 247 7.39 22.69 8.77
C THR A 247 6.40 23.82 9.03
N GLN A 248 5.98 24.51 7.96
CA GLN A 248 4.71 25.25 8.00
C GLN A 248 3.53 24.30 8.27
N ALA A 249 2.36 24.86 8.56
CA ALA A 249 1.15 24.07 8.75
C ALA A 249 0.81 23.29 7.47
N VAL A 250 0.68 21.97 7.60
CA VAL A 250 0.24 21.06 6.54
C VAL A 250 -1.07 20.40 6.94
N LEU A 251 -1.80 19.86 5.95
CA LEU A 251 -2.94 18.99 6.22
C LEU A 251 -2.44 17.57 6.53
N LYS A 252 -3.12 16.87 7.43
CA LYS A 252 -2.81 15.49 7.83
C LYS A 252 -4.09 14.67 7.75
N LEU A 253 -4.13 13.71 6.84
CA LEU A 253 -5.22 12.73 6.78
C LEU A 253 -4.93 11.58 7.72
N TRP A 254 -5.70 11.45 8.79
CA TRP A 254 -5.59 10.34 9.74
C TRP A 254 -6.36 9.12 9.24
N LEU A 255 -5.71 7.97 9.24
CA LEU A 255 -6.24 6.69 8.76
C LEU A 255 -6.06 5.62 9.81
N ARG A 256 -7.08 4.77 9.98
CA ARG A 256 -7.01 3.53 10.76
C ARG A 256 -7.06 2.33 9.83
N PHE A 257 -6.13 1.40 10.05
CA PHE A 257 -6.04 0.12 9.39
C PHE A 257 -6.32 -1.00 10.39
N ASP A 258 -7.39 -1.76 10.14
CA ASP A 258 -7.73 -2.95 10.92
C ASP A 258 -7.41 -4.19 10.08
N ASN A 259 -6.51 -5.06 10.54
CA ASN A 259 -6.23 -6.31 9.83
C ASN A 259 -7.34 -7.33 10.13
N VAL A 260 -8.15 -7.61 9.11
CA VAL A 260 -9.28 -8.54 9.17
C VAL A 260 -8.96 -9.91 8.58
N SER A 261 -7.69 -10.18 8.27
CA SER A 261 -7.24 -11.52 7.87
C SER A 261 -7.22 -12.47 9.07
N ARG A 262 -7.05 -13.76 8.79
CA ARG A 262 -6.94 -14.80 9.83
C ARG A 262 -5.51 -15.23 10.07
N ASP A 263 -4.64 -15.00 9.10
CA ASP A 263 -3.36 -15.68 8.95
C ASP A 263 -2.25 -14.79 8.39
N GLN A 264 -2.56 -13.57 7.93
CA GLN A 264 -1.58 -12.70 7.30
C GLN A 264 -1.13 -11.58 8.24
N ARG A 265 0.19 -11.39 8.31
CA ARG A 265 0.81 -10.21 8.90
C ARG A 265 1.47 -9.42 7.79
N PHE A 266 1.14 -8.13 7.64
CA PHE A 266 1.67 -7.28 6.57
C PHE A 266 1.71 -5.81 7.00
N THR A 267 2.37 -4.98 6.18
CA THR A 267 2.52 -3.54 6.39
C THR A 267 1.59 -2.78 5.42
N PRO A 268 0.47 -2.20 5.89
CA PRO A 268 -0.49 -1.51 5.02
C PRO A 268 0.10 -0.26 4.35
N LEU A 269 0.93 0.50 5.07
CA LEU A 269 1.63 1.69 4.58
C LEU A 269 3.08 1.70 5.05
N ASP A 270 3.99 2.07 4.15
CA ASP A 270 5.40 2.32 4.45
C ASP A 270 5.87 3.61 3.77
N ARG A 271 7.13 3.99 4.03
CA ARG A 271 7.72 5.23 3.49
C ARG A 271 7.76 5.21 1.97
N THR A 272 8.14 4.07 1.38
CA THR A 272 8.20 3.90 -0.08
C THR A 272 6.82 4.11 -0.70
N LEU A 273 5.75 3.55 -0.12
CA LEU A 273 4.40 3.67 -0.66
C LEU A 273 3.81 5.07 -0.54
N VAL A 274 4.12 5.76 0.56
CA VAL A 274 3.60 7.10 0.84
C VAL A 274 4.37 8.17 0.05
N PHE A 275 5.70 8.11 0.04
CA PHE A 275 6.56 9.20 -0.44
C PHE A 275 7.20 8.97 -1.81
N LYS A 276 7.11 7.76 -2.40
CA LYS A 276 7.70 7.51 -3.72
C LYS A 276 7.04 8.40 -4.78
N ARG A 277 7.89 9.21 -5.42
CA ARG A 277 7.56 10.05 -6.56
C ARG A 277 8.45 9.64 -7.72
N ILE A 278 7.88 9.53 -8.91
CA ILE A 278 8.66 9.30 -10.13
C ILE A 278 8.79 10.63 -10.85
N PHE A 279 10.03 11.09 -10.97
CA PHE A 279 10.38 12.31 -11.69
C PHE A 279 10.85 11.91 -13.10
N ARG A 280 10.02 12.17 -14.12
CA ARG A 280 10.43 12.15 -15.53
C ARG A 280 10.26 13.57 -16.07
N ASP A 281 9.44 13.76 -17.09
CA ASP A 281 9.01 15.10 -17.56
C ASP A 281 7.97 15.74 -16.62
N ARG A 282 7.32 14.90 -15.80
CA ARG A 282 6.34 15.28 -14.78
C ARG A 282 6.57 14.46 -13.52
N VAL A 283 6.04 14.95 -12.40
CA VAL A 283 6.00 14.21 -11.13
C VAL A 283 4.81 13.27 -11.15
N PHE A 284 5.05 11.98 -10.95
CA PHE A 284 4.02 10.96 -10.87
C PHE A 284 3.99 10.35 -9.47
N THR A 285 2.84 10.41 -8.83
CA THR A 285 2.54 9.72 -7.57
C THR A 285 1.07 9.34 -7.51
N ASN A 286 0.78 8.25 -6.82
CA ASN A 286 -0.59 7.82 -6.56
C ASN A 286 -1.21 8.51 -5.36
N ASN A 287 -0.40 9.15 -4.51
CA ASN A 287 -0.88 9.86 -3.32
C ASN A 287 -0.87 11.36 -3.59
N PHE A 288 -2.06 11.94 -3.68
CA PHE A 288 -2.24 13.37 -3.91
C PHE A 288 -3.56 13.84 -3.29
N LEU A 289 -3.70 15.15 -3.11
CA LEU A 289 -4.98 15.79 -2.85
C LEU A 289 -5.28 16.88 -3.88
N CYS A 290 -6.55 17.08 -4.18
CA CYS A 290 -7.01 18.16 -5.03
C CYS A 290 -8.47 18.52 -4.72
N ALA A 291 -8.90 19.71 -5.14
CA ALA A 291 -10.33 19.99 -5.22
C ALA A 291 -11.00 19.04 -6.24
N VAL A 292 -12.23 18.61 -6.00
CA VAL A 292 -12.98 17.71 -6.91
C VAL A 292 -13.05 18.31 -8.33
N GLU A 293 -13.29 19.61 -8.42
CA GLU A 293 -13.39 20.38 -9.67
C GLU A 293 -12.06 20.46 -10.42
N GLN A 294 -10.94 20.33 -9.71
CA GLN A 294 -9.59 20.38 -10.27
C GLN A 294 -9.10 18.99 -10.70
N ARG A 295 -9.90 17.92 -10.58
CA ARG A 295 -9.50 16.57 -10.97
C ARG A 295 -9.58 16.35 -12.48
N ARG A 296 -8.71 17.04 -13.22
CA ARG A 296 -8.58 17.04 -14.69
C ARG A 296 -7.10 17.02 -15.09
N GLU A 297 -6.78 16.86 -16.37
CA GLU A 297 -5.39 16.73 -16.87
C GLU A 297 -4.50 17.91 -16.46
N ASP A 298 -5.02 19.12 -16.56
CA ASP A 298 -4.33 20.37 -16.19
C ASP A 298 -4.80 20.91 -14.82
N GLY A 299 -5.29 20.01 -13.99
CA GLY A 299 -5.71 20.30 -12.63
C GLY A 299 -4.55 20.67 -11.71
N GLN A 300 -4.80 21.55 -10.74
CA GLN A 300 -3.86 21.72 -9.64
C GLN A 300 -3.96 20.49 -8.72
N LEU A 301 -2.83 19.80 -8.56
CA LEU A 301 -2.68 18.68 -7.66
C LEU A 301 -1.66 19.06 -6.60
N PHE A 302 -2.02 18.81 -5.35
CA PHE A 302 -1.08 18.91 -4.24
C PHE A 302 -0.62 17.52 -3.87
N TYR A 303 0.68 17.37 -3.63
CA TYR A 303 1.24 16.07 -3.29
C TYR A 303 1.34 15.85 -1.79
N VAL A 304 1.66 14.63 -1.37
CA VAL A 304 2.05 14.32 0.00
C VAL A 304 3.41 14.94 0.31
N TYR A 305 3.69 15.33 1.56
CA TYR A 305 4.98 15.90 1.98
C TYR A 305 6.18 15.14 1.39
N ASP A 306 7.18 15.86 0.87
CA ASP A 306 8.35 15.24 0.27
C ASP A 306 9.37 14.85 1.34
N MET A 307 9.52 13.55 1.58
CA MET A 307 10.53 13.01 2.47
C MET A 307 11.33 11.92 1.77
N PRO A 308 12.68 12.03 1.72
CA PRO A 308 13.52 10.97 1.17
C PRO A 308 13.28 9.63 1.86
N GLU A 309 13.29 8.56 1.09
CA GLU A 309 13.08 7.18 1.59
C GLU A 309 14.02 6.83 2.74
N PHE A 310 15.29 7.21 2.60
CA PHE A 310 16.35 7.00 3.59
C PHE A 310 16.63 8.22 4.46
N SER A 311 15.63 9.09 4.68
CA SER A 311 15.83 10.25 5.56
C SER A 311 16.16 9.80 6.99
N GLU A 312 17.22 10.41 7.54
CA GLU A 312 17.66 10.27 8.93
C GLU A 312 16.63 10.83 9.94
N PHE A 313 15.64 11.58 9.47
CA PHE A 313 14.55 12.12 10.27
C PHE A 313 13.27 11.30 10.08
N LEU A 314 12.52 11.16 11.17
CA LEU A 314 11.20 10.55 11.23
C LEU A 314 10.17 11.61 11.61
N ILE A 315 8.99 11.55 11.00
CA ILE A 315 7.85 12.40 11.35
C ILE A 315 7.22 11.85 12.64
N VAL A 316 7.12 12.70 13.65
CA VAL A 316 6.57 12.33 14.96
C VAL A 316 5.11 11.89 14.83
N GLY A 317 4.81 10.69 15.34
CA GLY A 317 3.45 10.12 15.40
C GLY A 317 2.95 9.50 14.09
N GLN A 318 3.78 9.46 13.03
CA GLN A 318 3.37 8.82 11.78
C GLN A 318 3.63 7.30 11.80
N ASP A 319 4.70 6.85 12.43
CA ASP A 319 5.06 5.45 12.67
C ASP A 319 4.85 4.50 11.46
N LEU A 320 5.24 4.97 10.26
CA LEU A 320 5.13 4.19 9.02
C LEU A 320 5.97 2.90 9.07
N GLY A 321 5.55 1.89 8.31
CA GLY A 321 6.25 0.61 8.24
C GLY A 321 5.75 -0.42 9.26
N GLN A 322 4.79 -0.06 10.12
CA GLN A 322 4.25 -0.97 11.13
C GLN A 322 3.58 -2.20 10.51
N ARG A 323 4.01 -3.38 10.96
CA ARG A 323 3.44 -4.67 10.58
C ARG A 323 2.28 -5.04 11.50
N ILE A 324 1.06 -5.10 10.96
CA ILE A 324 -0.13 -5.51 11.70
C ILE A 324 -0.47 -6.99 11.42
N GLY A 325 -0.63 -7.77 12.48
CA GLY A 325 -1.09 -9.16 12.47
C GLY A 325 -2.62 -9.29 12.48
N PRO A 326 -3.17 -10.50 12.35
CA PRO A 326 -4.62 -10.75 12.39
C PRO A 326 -5.30 -10.13 13.62
N GLY A 327 -6.31 -9.30 13.42
CA GLY A 327 -7.05 -8.61 14.48
C GLY A 327 -6.34 -7.38 15.07
N GLU A 328 -5.11 -7.07 14.66
CA GLU A 328 -4.41 -5.87 15.10
C GLU A 328 -4.89 -4.63 14.32
N THR A 329 -4.87 -3.50 15.00
CA THR A 329 -5.22 -2.19 14.48
C THR A 329 -4.01 -1.27 14.53
N TRP A 330 -3.89 -0.39 13.54
CA TRP A 330 -2.85 0.63 13.49
C TRP A 330 -3.42 1.95 12.96
N GLU A 331 -3.06 3.04 13.61
CA GLU A 331 -3.45 4.40 13.23
C GLU A 331 -2.21 5.20 12.83
N THR A 332 -2.34 5.95 11.75
CA THR A 332 -1.26 6.78 11.18
C THR A 332 -1.87 7.96 10.45
N PHE A 333 -1.04 8.86 9.93
CA PHE A 333 -1.48 9.94 9.07
C PHE A 333 -0.62 10.09 7.82
N ILE A 334 -1.20 10.68 6.78
CA ILE A 334 -0.51 11.07 5.55
C ILE A 334 -0.50 12.60 5.47
N PRO A 335 0.67 13.25 5.51
CA PRO A 335 0.76 14.70 5.45
C PRO A 335 0.74 15.22 4.01
N SER A 336 0.07 16.35 3.75
CA SER A 336 0.21 17.09 2.50
C SER A 336 1.55 17.79 2.40
N GLU A 337 1.88 18.31 1.22
CA GLU A 337 2.93 19.31 1.08
C GLU A 337 2.54 20.64 1.74
N GLU A 338 3.54 21.51 1.90
CA GLU A 338 3.39 22.86 2.44
C GLU A 338 2.74 23.79 1.40
N GLY A 339 2.12 24.88 1.87
CA GLY A 339 1.54 25.91 1.00
C GLY A 339 0.03 25.79 0.72
N ILE A 340 -0.65 24.80 1.31
CA ILE A 340 -2.12 24.67 1.25
C ILE A 340 -2.77 25.58 2.29
N THR A 341 -2.96 26.84 1.95
CA THR A 341 -3.56 27.85 2.85
C THR A 341 -5.07 27.93 2.72
N GLU A 342 -5.60 27.81 1.49
CA GLU A 342 -7.02 27.93 1.20
C GLU A 342 -7.60 26.63 0.65
N VAL A 343 -8.53 26.05 1.42
CA VAL A 343 -9.28 24.86 1.02
C VAL A 343 -10.73 25.31 0.82
N ARG A 344 -11.24 25.25 -0.41
CA ARG A 344 -12.61 25.65 -0.76
C ARG A 344 -13.31 24.55 -1.57
N GLY A 345 -14.61 24.38 -1.38
CA GLY A 345 -15.39 23.36 -2.08
C GLY A 345 -15.12 21.93 -1.57
N GLU A 346 -15.57 20.91 -2.29
CA GLU A 346 -15.30 19.51 -1.95
C GLU A 346 -13.89 19.11 -2.39
N TRP A 347 -13.16 18.40 -1.53
CA TRP A 347 -11.80 17.93 -1.81
C TRP A 347 -11.73 16.41 -1.82
N VAL A 348 -10.75 15.90 -2.55
CA VAL A 348 -10.41 14.47 -2.59
C VAL A 348 -8.96 14.28 -2.22
N TRP A 349 -8.70 13.32 -1.34
CA TRP A 349 -7.38 12.79 -1.05
C TRP A 349 -7.28 11.37 -1.56
N ARG A 350 -6.46 11.13 -2.58
CA ARG A 350 -6.17 9.78 -3.07
C ARG A 350 -5.04 9.16 -2.27
N VAL A 351 -5.26 7.92 -1.82
CA VAL A 351 -4.30 7.17 -1.02
C VAL A 351 -4.10 5.78 -1.60
N GLN A 352 -2.84 5.39 -1.77
CA GLN A 352 -2.43 4.03 -2.09
C GLN A 352 -1.96 3.29 -0.83
N PHE A 353 -2.49 2.09 -0.59
CA PHE A 353 -2.08 1.23 0.52
C PHE A 353 -2.08 -0.25 0.12
N ARG A 354 -1.40 -1.10 0.90
CA ARG A 354 -1.41 -2.56 0.73
C ARG A 354 -2.63 -3.19 1.38
N LYS A 355 -3.32 -4.05 0.64
CA LYS A 355 -4.49 -4.82 1.08
C LYS A 355 -4.19 -6.28 1.46
N GLY A 356 -2.92 -6.63 1.59
CA GLY A 356 -2.43 -7.97 1.93
C GLY A 356 -1.38 -8.48 0.95
N TYR A 357 -1.06 -9.77 1.04
CA TYR A 357 -0.12 -10.44 0.14
C TYR A 357 -0.85 -11.36 -0.84
N HIS A 358 -0.32 -11.44 -2.06
CA HIS A 358 -0.81 -12.39 -3.04
C HIS A 358 -0.37 -13.81 -2.65
N PRO A 359 -1.29 -14.79 -2.55
CA PRO A 359 -1.03 -16.09 -1.90
C PRO A 359 0.04 -16.94 -2.60
N ARG A 360 0.23 -16.75 -3.92
CA ARG A 360 1.21 -17.55 -4.69
C ARG A 360 2.57 -16.89 -4.81
N SER A 361 2.61 -15.56 -4.92
CA SER A 361 3.85 -14.83 -5.20
C SER A 361 4.46 -14.20 -3.95
N GLY A 362 3.71 -14.14 -2.84
CA GLY A 362 4.12 -13.45 -1.61
C GLY A 362 4.23 -11.92 -1.76
N ARG A 363 3.97 -11.37 -2.95
CA ARG A 363 4.11 -9.93 -3.22
C ARG A 363 2.95 -9.15 -2.63
N GLY A 364 3.23 -7.93 -2.18
CA GLY A 364 2.21 -6.99 -1.72
C GLY A 364 1.20 -6.72 -2.83
N VAL A 365 -0.07 -6.60 -2.47
CA VAL A 365 -1.11 -6.14 -3.39
C VAL A 365 -1.58 -4.79 -2.90
N THR A 366 -1.50 -3.77 -3.74
CA THR A 366 -1.95 -2.43 -3.40
C THR A 366 -3.31 -2.12 -3.99
N THR A 367 -3.97 -1.11 -3.43
CA THR A 367 -5.23 -0.56 -3.93
C THR A 367 -5.23 0.95 -3.71
N LEU A 368 -6.10 1.66 -4.43
CA LEU A 368 -6.35 3.08 -4.25
C LEU A 368 -7.69 3.32 -3.57
N VAL A 369 -7.77 4.35 -2.73
CA VAL A 369 -9.02 4.92 -2.24
C VAL A 369 -9.01 6.43 -2.41
N ASP A 370 -10.19 6.99 -2.61
CA ASP A 370 -10.42 8.43 -2.66
C ASP A 370 -11.20 8.83 -1.41
N VAL A 371 -10.57 9.60 -0.51
CA VAL A 371 -11.24 10.15 0.67
C VAL A 371 -11.81 11.51 0.33
N ARG A 372 -13.13 11.67 0.42
CA ARG A 372 -13.82 12.95 0.20
C ARG A 372 -14.10 13.65 1.50
N PHE A 373 -13.87 14.95 1.52
CA PHE A 373 -14.10 15.79 2.69
C PHE A 373 -14.43 17.24 2.30
N HIS A 374 -15.04 17.96 3.23
CA HIS A 374 -15.29 19.38 3.14
C HIS A 374 -14.28 20.16 4.01
N PRO A 375 -13.94 21.42 3.69
CA PRO A 375 -13.08 22.26 4.53
C PRO A 375 -13.51 22.33 6.01
N ASP A 376 -14.81 22.22 6.28
CA ASP A 376 -15.36 22.23 7.65
C ASP A 376 -14.96 21.00 8.47
N ASP A 377 -14.51 19.92 7.80
CA ASP A 377 -14.01 18.72 8.46
C ASP A 377 -12.54 18.85 8.93
N ILE A 378 -11.87 19.96 8.59
CA ILE A 378 -10.47 20.22 8.95
C ILE A 378 -10.43 20.78 10.37
N ILE A 379 -9.69 20.10 11.24
CA ILE A 379 -9.50 20.48 12.64
C ILE A 379 -8.07 21.01 12.81
N ASP A 380 -7.86 22.14 13.48
CA ASP A 380 -6.50 22.59 13.79
C ASP A 380 -5.87 21.67 14.87
N ASP A 381 -4.63 21.23 14.63
CA ASP A 381 -3.84 20.50 15.62
C ASP A 381 -3.54 21.46 16.79
N ALA A 382 -4.01 21.11 17.98
CA ALA A 382 -3.73 21.84 19.22
C ALA A 382 -2.27 21.70 19.69
#